data_AF-A0A1G5VIC0-F1
#
_entry.id   AF-A0A1G5VIC0-F1
#
_cell.length_a   1.000
_cell.length_b   1.000
_cell.length_c   1.000
_cell.angle_alpha   90.00
_cell.angle_beta   90.00
_cell.angle_gamma   90.00
#
_symmetry.space_group_name_H-M   'P 1'
#
loop_
_entity.id
_entity.type
_entity.pdbx_description
1 polymer ?
#
loop_
_entity_poly.entity_id
_entity_poly.type
_entity_poly.pdbx_seq_one_letter_code
_entity_poly.pdbx_strand_id
1 'polypeptide(L)'
;MKRSTKNKRSRSRKYWTNRALKLSEMQHQRIDVMTAELADAWQRSINDVKKDIESWYLRFSSEQGMDLADARKTLDSRSMKALRMDLKEFERKAKANNDGKWTKELQAASARVHLTRLQQIQLQMRNRLYEIYHQTADTTSAAIRDTYTNERYHNEYLRQRNEGKFSDFSKIPERQLNTVLKQPWSSDGKAWSSRIWDSREKLAGELQGELTRVLLQGKSPTEAGKRLAKKMGTGEYQALRLVNTECTYAQSLADVDSFKSMDVDKVQYLATLEAHTCDTCGALDGQVFTLKDVAPGITAPPIHPNCRCTLVPYFEDDDSDRWMRDPSTGKGSQTGGMTYSQWEKKYLIGQNNGKIDIEIDAVTPCLVRMKDGKTVNTTIEPITIEKGQFSDWEFDWYKASQKPDMQVYALKADGDERVQGLISLKQDRENLSYFVDAVESAPWNNKHHKNFKSKTYEGVGPHLFAYACKRSFEDEYGGFVHFYAKSGLVEYYKKTLGALQIGNSQKMYIDSTYAERLVNVYYGKRKG
;
A
#
# COMPACT_ATOMS: atom_id res chain seq x y z
N MET A 1 -45.53 -10.92 24.48
CA MET A 1 -44.45 -9.91 24.31
C MET A 1 -43.65 -10.24 23.05
N LYS A 2 -44.00 -9.65 21.91
CA LYS A 2 -43.24 -9.75 20.67
C LYS A 2 -42.07 -8.75 20.75
N ARG A 3 -40.84 -9.23 20.96
CA ARG A 3 -39.64 -8.38 20.85
C ARG A 3 -39.38 -8.12 19.38
N SER A 4 -39.53 -6.85 19.01
CA SER A 4 -39.22 -6.28 17.70
C SER A 4 -37.78 -6.58 17.29
N THR A 5 -37.63 -7.25 16.15
CA THR A 5 -36.40 -7.44 15.40
C THR A 5 -35.86 -6.09 14.93
N LYS A 6 -34.92 -5.50 15.69
CA LYS A 6 -34.17 -4.31 15.24
C LYS A 6 -33.20 -4.73 14.12
N ASN A 7 -33.44 -4.14 12.94
CA ASN A 7 -32.62 -4.15 11.73
C ASN A 7 -31.08 -4.17 11.99
N LYS A 8 -30.45 -5.35 11.90
CA LYS A 8 -28.99 -5.52 11.66
C LYS A 8 -28.74 -5.50 10.14
N ARG A 9 -28.87 -4.36 9.48
CA ARG A 9 -28.47 -4.23 8.06
C ARG A 9 -27.17 -3.43 7.97
N SER A 10 -26.15 -4.06 7.35
CA SER A 10 -24.91 -3.47 6.80
C SER A 10 -23.72 -3.21 7.77
N ARG A 11 -22.96 -4.27 8.07
CA ARG A 11 -21.53 -4.22 8.48
C ARG A 11 -20.63 -4.92 7.46
N SER A 12 -21.01 -4.93 6.17
CA SER A 12 -20.25 -5.66 5.14
C SER A 12 -18.91 -4.95 4.84
N ARG A 13 -17.79 -5.68 5.01
CA ARG A 13 -16.42 -5.20 4.72
C ARG A 13 -16.31 -4.59 3.32
N LYS A 14 -16.80 -5.29 2.29
CA LYS A 14 -16.76 -4.83 0.88
C LYS A 14 -17.52 -3.52 0.66
N TYR A 15 -18.63 -3.32 1.37
CA TYR A 15 -19.43 -2.09 1.30
C TYR A 15 -18.68 -0.88 1.89
N TRP A 16 -17.97 -1.06 3.01
CA TRP A 16 -17.16 -0.01 3.63
C TRP A 16 -15.87 0.28 2.85
N THR A 17 -15.18 -0.74 2.35
CA THR A 17 -14.00 -0.61 1.49
C THR A 17 -14.30 0.20 0.22
N ASN A 18 -15.29 -0.23 -0.58
CA ASN A 18 -15.63 0.48 -1.83
C ASN A 18 -16.06 1.94 -1.59
N ARG A 19 -16.61 2.21 -0.41
CA ARG A 19 -17.03 3.56 -0.05
C ARG A 19 -15.87 4.46 0.33
N ALA A 20 -15.00 3.98 1.22
CA ALA A 20 -13.84 4.75 1.64
C ALA A 20 -12.94 5.06 0.44
N LEU A 21 -12.82 4.14 -0.52
CA LEU A 21 -12.14 4.40 -1.80
C LEU A 21 -12.80 5.53 -2.59
N LYS A 22 -14.13 5.53 -2.70
CA LYS A 22 -14.87 6.60 -3.41
C LYS A 22 -14.77 7.96 -2.68
N LEU A 23 -14.78 7.95 -1.35
CA LEU A 23 -14.62 9.16 -0.54
C LEU A 23 -13.21 9.74 -0.69
N SER A 24 -12.20 8.87 -0.55
CA SER A 24 -10.80 9.19 -0.79
C SER A 24 -10.59 9.78 -2.19
N GLU A 25 -11.16 9.18 -3.23
CA GLU A 25 -11.13 9.70 -4.61
C GLU A 25 -11.73 11.11 -4.71
N MET A 26 -12.92 11.34 -4.16
CA MET A 26 -13.58 12.66 -4.18
C MET A 26 -12.74 13.72 -3.44
N GLN A 27 -12.13 13.35 -2.31
CA GLN A 27 -11.28 14.25 -1.56
C GLN A 27 -10.00 14.58 -2.31
N HIS A 28 -9.35 13.58 -2.93
CA HIS A 28 -8.16 13.81 -3.75
C HIS A 28 -8.46 14.73 -4.93
N GLN A 29 -9.57 14.54 -5.63
CA GLN A 29 -10.00 15.46 -6.70
C GLN A 29 -10.18 16.89 -6.19
N ARG A 30 -10.75 17.05 -4.99
CA ARG A 30 -10.95 18.37 -4.39
C ARG A 30 -9.63 19.02 -3.97
N ILE A 31 -8.70 18.26 -3.39
CA ILE A 31 -7.35 18.71 -3.08
C ILE A 31 -6.60 19.10 -4.36
N ASP A 32 -6.74 18.31 -5.43
CA ASP A 32 -6.12 18.59 -6.74
C ASP A 32 -6.63 19.92 -7.31
N VAL A 33 -7.93 20.24 -7.17
CA VAL A 33 -8.48 21.56 -7.56
C VAL A 33 -7.89 22.70 -6.72
N MET A 34 -7.86 22.55 -5.39
CA MET A 34 -7.30 23.58 -4.50
C MET A 34 -5.80 23.82 -4.74
N THR A 35 -5.06 22.75 -5.01
CA THR A 35 -3.62 22.83 -5.32
C THR A 35 -3.35 23.37 -6.70
N ALA A 36 -4.24 23.18 -7.68
CA ALA A 36 -4.14 23.82 -8.99
C ALA A 36 -4.23 25.35 -8.89
N GLU A 37 -5.20 25.88 -8.13
CA GLU A 37 -5.33 27.33 -7.92
C GLU A 37 -4.08 27.94 -7.25
N LEU A 38 -3.51 27.21 -6.28
CA LEU A 38 -2.26 27.60 -5.62
C LEU A 38 -1.07 27.51 -6.59
N ALA A 39 -1.00 26.49 -7.42
CA ALA A 39 0.02 26.36 -8.47
C ALA A 39 -0.04 27.55 -9.43
N ASP A 40 -1.22 27.97 -9.87
CA ASP A 40 -1.39 29.15 -10.71
C ASP A 40 -0.93 30.45 -10.02
N ALA A 41 -1.14 30.58 -8.71
CA ALA A 41 -0.60 31.70 -7.93
C ALA A 41 0.93 31.66 -7.87
N TRP A 42 1.52 30.48 -7.67
CA TRP A 42 2.97 30.29 -7.72
C TRP A 42 3.54 30.60 -9.09
N GLN A 43 2.93 30.13 -10.17
CA GLN A 43 3.35 30.44 -11.54
C GLN A 43 3.30 31.93 -11.85
N ARG A 44 2.27 32.64 -11.37
CA ARG A 44 2.23 34.11 -11.45
C ARG A 44 3.39 34.75 -10.70
N SER A 45 3.66 34.35 -9.46
CA SER A 45 4.78 34.84 -8.66
C SER A 45 6.15 34.56 -9.31
N ILE A 46 6.33 33.37 -9.88
CA ILE A 46 7.52 32.96 -10.65
C ILE A 46 7.74 33.89 -11.83
N ASN A 47 6.67 34.15 -12.60
CA ASN A 47 6.72 35.03 -13.76
C ASN A 47 6.98 36.49 -13.36
N ASP A 48 6.43 36.94 -12.25
CA ASP A 48 6.65 38.29 -11.72
C ASP A 48 8.10 38.47 -11.29
N VAL A 49 8.68 37.52 -10.55
CA VAL A 49 10.11 37.58 -10.19
C VAL A 49 11.00 37.60 -11.44
N LYS A 50 10.69 36.78 -12.46
CA LYS A 50 11.40 36.79 -13.74
C LYS A 50 11.34 38.18 -14.40
N LYS A 51 10.15 38.78 -14.49
CA LYS A 51 9.95 40.12 -15.06
C LYS A 51 10.61 41.22 -14.25
N ASP A 52 10.61 41.11 -12.92
CA ASP A 52 11.25 42.06 -12.01
C ASP A 52 12.77 42.10 -12.25
N ILE A 53 13.40 40.93 -12.47
CA ILE A 53 14.82 40.82 -12.82
C ILE A 53 15.09 41.43 -14.20
N GLU A 54 14.31 41.07 -15.21
CA GLU A 54 14.48 41.61 -16.56
C GLU A 54 14.32 43.15 -16.57
N SER A 55 13.30 43.67 -15.90
CA SER A 55 13.04 45.10 -15.77
C SER A 55 14.11 45.83 -14.96
N TRP A 56 14.69 45.18 -13.95
CA TRP A 56 15.81 45.72 -13.19
C TRP A 56 17.06 45.88 -14.06
N TYR A 57 17.40 44.87 -14.87
CA TYR A 57 18.53 44.94 -15.79
C TYR A 57 18.35 46.02 -16.87
N LEU A 58 17.14 46.16 -17.42
CA LEU A 58 16.83 47.18 -18.43
C LEU A 58 16.98 48.59 -17.86
N ARG A 59 16.39 48.85 -16.67
CA ARG A 59 16.53 50.15 -15.98
C ARG A 59 17.98 50.47 -15.64
N PHE A 60 18.74 49.47 -15.19
CA PHE A 60 20.16 49.62 -14.91
C PHE A 60 20.94 50.04 -16.17
N SER A 61 20.67 49.42 -17.32
CA SER A 61 21.29 49.79 -18.60
C SER A 61 20.96 51.23 -19.01
N SER A 62 19.67 51.60 -18.99
CA SER A 62 19.21 52.92 -19.43
C SER A 62 19.72 54.06 -18.56
N GLU A 63 19.71 53.89 -17.23
CA GLU A 63 20.17 54.92 -16.28
C GLU A 63 21.67 55.18 -16.35
N GLN A 64 22.46 54.20 -16.77
CA GLN A 64 23.91 54.36 -16.92
C GLN A 64 24.30 54.89 -18.31
N GLY A 65 23.33 55.06 -19.23
CA GLY A 65 23.62 55.41 -20.61
C GLY A 65 24.49 54.37 -21.32
N MET A 66 24.42 53.12 -20.89
CA MET A 66 25.24 52.02 -21.38
C MET A 66 24.37 51.03 -22.16
N ASP A 67 24.94 50.41 -23.19
CA ASP A 67 24.31 49.26 -23.84
C ASP A 67 24.24 48.07 -22.88
N LEU A 68 23.28 47.18 -23.12
CA LEU A 68 23.00 45.99 -22.32
C LEU A 68 24.22 45.06 -22.24
N ALA A 69 25.09 45.05 -23.26
CA ALA A 69 26.36 44.33 -23.23
C ALA A 69 27.39 44.96 -22.29
N ASP A 70 27.44 46.28 -22.21
CA ASP A 70 28.36 47.03 -21.34
C ASP A 70 27.90 47.02 -19.88
N ALA A 71 26.59 47.11 -19.65
CA ALA A 71 25.99 46.92 -18.33
C ALA A 71 26.36 45.54 -17.72
N ARG A 72 26.43 44.49 -18.56
CA ARG A 72 26.86 43.13 -18.13
C ARG A 72 28.34 43.10 -17.73
N LYS A 73 29.23 43.71 -18.52
CA LYS A 73 30.68 43.79 -18.19
C LYS A 73 30.95 44.59 -16.93
N THR A 74 30.17 45.64 -16.66
CA THR A 74 30.28 46.47 -15.45
C THR A 74 29.87 45.72 -14.18
N LEU A 75 28.87 44.84 -14.27
CA LEU A 75 28.47 43.95 -13.18
C LEU A 75 29.48 42.81 -12.94
N ASP A 76 30.15 42.35 -14.00
CA ASP A 76 31.17 41.28 -13.99
C ASP A 76 32.55 41.76 -13.49
N SER A 77 32.96 42.99 -13.82
CA SER A 77 34.33 43.47 -13.56
C SER A 77 34.44 44.29 -12.26
N ARG A 78 35.34 43.85 -11.35
CA ARG A 78 35.92 44.54 -10.16
C ARG A 78 35.00 45.20 -9.11
N SER A 79 33.80 45.66 -9.46
CA SER A 79 32.86 46.44 -8.65
C SER A 79 32.33 45.66 -7.44
N MET A 80 32.15 44.34 -7.57
CA MET A 80 31.67 43.48 -6.47
C MET A 80 32.74 43.16 -5.42
N LYS A 81 34.04 43.31 -5.75
CA LYS A 81 35.15 43.07 -4.82
C LYS A 81 35.37 44.25 -3.86
N ALA A 82 34.78 45.42 -4.16
CA ALA A 82 34.96 46.68 -3.43
C ALA A 82 33.92 46.95 -2.31
N LEU A 83 33.00 46.02 -2.07
CA LEU A 83 31.81 46.16 -1.19
C LEU A 83 32.08 46.27 0.33
N ARG A 84 33.28 46.68 0.79
CA ARG A 84 33.76 46.47 2.17
C ARG A 84 33.91 47.72 3.08
N MET A 85 33.50 48.92 2.67
CA MET A 85 33.71 50.17 3.45
C MET A 85 32.42 50.68 4.12
N ASP A 86 32.48 51.32 5.31
CA ASP A 86 31.35 51.86 6.11
C ASP A 86 30.91 53.30 5.71
N LEU A 87 29.66 53.72 5.97
CA LEU A 87 28.99 54.94 5.44
C LEU A 87 29.59 56.23 6.02
N LYS A 88 29.95 56.23 7.31
CA LYS A 88 30.63 57.37 7.96
C LYS A 88 32.04 57.60 7.40
N GLU A 89 32.72 56.54 7.00
CA GLU A 89 34.06 56.62 6.42
C GLU A 89 34.04 57.24 5.01
N PHE A 90 32.98 56.96 4.23
CA PHE A 90 32.75 57.51 2.91
C PHE A 90 32.52 59.03 2.93
N GLU A 91 31.62 59.52 3.79
CA GLU A 91 31.30 60.95 3.88
C GLU A 91 32.50 61.80 4.29
N ARG A 92 33.33 61.28 5.21
CA ARG A 92 34.59 61.92 5.63
C ARG A 92 35.60 62.00 4.47
N LYS A 93 35.77 60.91 3.71
CA LYS A 93 36.66 60.88 2.54
C LYS A 93 36.16 61.74 1.38
N ALA A 94 34.84 61.87 1.20
CA ALA A 94 34.23 62.70 0.17
C ALA A 94 34.45 64.20 0.43
N LYS A 95 34.25 64.66 1.67
CA LYS A 95 34.52 66.05 2.08
C LYS A 95 36.00 66.44 2.00
N ALA A 96 36.91 65.46 2.09
CA ALA A 96 38.35 65.65 2.04
C ALA A 96 38.97 65.41 0.64
N ASN A 97 38.17 65.28 -0.42
CA ASN A 97 38.64 64.92 -1.77
C ASN A 97 38.85 66.13 -2.71
N ASN A 98 39.22 67.29 -2.19
CA ASN A 98 39.48 68.48 -3.01
C ASN A 98 40.67 68.27 -3.98
N ASP A 99 41.59 67.36 -3.63
CA ASP A 99 42.82 67.10 -4.37
C ASP A 99 42.70 65.87 -5.30
N GLY A 100 41.51 65.26 -5.38
CA GLY A 100 41.24 64.07 -6.20
C GLY A 100 41.87 62.77 -5.70
N LYS A 101 42.54 62.75 -4.54
CA LYS A 101 43.27 61.62 -3.97
C LYS A 101 42.42 60.38 -3.70
N TRP A 102 41.15 60.57 -3.36
CA TRP A 102 40.19 59.51 -3.03
C TRP A 102 39.22 59.18 -4.16
N THR A 103 39.40 59.77 -5.35
CA THR A 103 38.45 59.65 -6.47
C THR A 103 38.14 58.20 -6.85
N LYS A 104 39.15 57.31 -6.88
CA LYS A 104 38.95 55.87 -7.17
C LYS A 104 38.21 55.13 -6.05
N GLU A 105 38.42 55.49 -4.79
CA GLU A 105 37.76 54.86 -3.64
C GLU A 105 36.33 55.39 -3.43
N LEU A 106 36.09 56.67 -3.75
CA LEU A 106 34.77 57.27 -3.74
C LEU A 106 33.91 56.78 -4.91
N GLN A 107 34.49 56.56 -6.10
CA GLN A 107 33.82 55.84 -7.19
C GLN A 107 33.49 54.40 -6.80
N ALA A 108 34.38 53.71 -6.08
CA ALA A 108 34.10 52.37 -5.55
C ALA A 108 33.01 52.36 -4.46
N ALA A 109 32.85 53.43 -3.70
CA ALA A 109 31.79 53.57 -2.71
C ALA A 109 30.48 54.16 -3.28
N SER A 110 30.51 54.82 -4.44
CA SER A 110 29.33 55.02 -5.31
C SER A 110 28.73 53.66 -5.74
N ALA A 111 29.53 52.60 -5.82
CA ALA A 111 29.00 51.23 -5.94
C ALA A 111 28.16 50.79 -4.72
N ARG A 112 28.13 51.52 -3.59
CA ARG A 112 27.16 51.31 -2.51
C ARG A 112 25.74 51.79 -2.88
N VAL A 113 25.61 52.70 -3.85
CA VAL A 113 24.34 53.02 -4.53
C VAL A 113 23.92 51.86 -5.46
N HIS A 114 24.84 50.94 -5.82
CA HIS A 114 24.49 49.67 -6.47
C HIS A 114 24.14 48.57 -5.45
N LEU A 115 24.70 48.59 -4.24
CA LEU A 115 24.24 47.77 -3.11
C LEU A 115 22.76 48.04 -2.80
N THR A 116 22.31 49.30 -2.82
CA THR A 116 20.90 49.63 -2.63
C THR A 116 20.00 49.09 -3.75
N ARG A 117 20.49 48.98 -4.99
CA ARG A 117 19.76 48.36 -6.12
C ARG A 117 19.67 46.84 -6.02
N LEU A 118 20.75 46.17 -5.62
CA LEU A 118 20.73 44.73 -5.34
C LEU A 118 19.81 44.45 -4.13
N GLN A 119 19.87 45.28 -3.10
CA GLN A 119 18.98 45.23 -1.95
C GLN A 119 17.52 45.50 -2.35
N GLN A 120 17.26 46.40 -3.30
CA GLN A 120 15.91 46.65 -3.82
C GLN A 120 15.31 45.41 -4.49
N ILE A 121 16.04 44.77 -5.41
CA ILE A 121 15.54 43.55 -6.04
C ILE A 121 15.44 42.39 -5.04
N GLN A 122 16.39 42.27 -4.10
CA GLN A 122 16.28 41.30 -3.00
C GLN A 122 15.05 41.55 -2.12
N LEU A 123 14.74 42.81 -1.81
CA LEU A 123 13.56 43.19 -1.05
C LEU A 123 12.27 42.90 -1.83
N GLN A 124 12.24 43.22 -3.13
CA GLN A 124 11.12 42.88 -4.01
C GLN A 124 10.90 41.36 -4.04
N MET A 125 11.95 40.58 -4.23
CA MET A 125 11.88 39.11 -4.19
C MET A 125 11.41 38.60 -2.83
N ARG A 126 11.90 39.16 -1.71
CA ARG A 126 11.42 38.81 -0.36
C ARG A 126 9.94 39.14 -0.17
N ASN A 127 9.45 40.25 -0.72
CA ASN A 127 8.03 40.61 -0.69
C ASN A 127 7.18 39.65 -1.52
N ARG A 128 7.61 39.30 -2.74
CA ARG A 128 6.95 38.27 -3.57
C ARG A 128 6.87 36.93 -2.86
N LEU A 129 7.96 36.52 -2.20
CA LEU A 129 7.98 35.32 -1.38
C LEU A 129 7.06 35.44 -0.17
N TYR A 130 7.02 36.59 0.50
CA TYR A 130 6.09 36.82 1.60
C TYR A 130 4.63 36.65 1.15
N GLU A 131 4.24 37.29 0.05
CA GLU A 131 2.89 37.19 -0.53
C GLU A 131 2.51 35.74 -0.85
N ILE A 132 3.33 35.02 -1.61
CA ILE A 132 3.00 33.66 -2.04
C ILE A 132 3.03 32.65 -0.89
N TYR A 133 3.91 32.80 0.10
CA TYR A 133 3.93 31.93 1.28
C TYR A 133 2.79 32.24 2.25
N HIS A 134 2.34 33.50 2.34
CA HIS A 134 1.10 33.84 3.04
C HIS A 134 -0.11 33.17 2.38
N GLN A 135 -0.24 33.31 1.06
CA GLN A 135 -1.30 32.63 0.32
C GLN A 135 -1.21 31.10 0.47
N THR A 136 0.00 30.53 0.42
CA THR A 136 0.22 29.10 0.69
C THR A 136 -0.26 28.71 2.08
N ALA A 137 0.02 29.52 3.11
CA ALA A 137 -0.43 29.26 4.47
C ALA A 137 -1.96 29.31 4.60
N ASP A 138 -2.58 30.30 3.99
CA ASP A 138 -4.04 30.48 4.00
C ASP A 138 -4.74 29.34 3.26
N THR A 139 -4.27 29.00 2.05
CA THR A 139 -4.79 27.86 1.27
C THR A 139 -4.59 26.54 2.01
N THR A 140 -3.42 26.30 2.62
CA THR A 140 -3.16 25.08 3.40
C THR A 140 -4.10 24.98 4.60
N SER A 141 -4.27 26.08 5.33
CA SER A 141 -5.19 26.16 6.47
C SER A 141 -6.64 25.88 6.06
N ALA A 142 -7.09 26.49 4.96
CA ALA A 142 -8.42 26.27 4.41
C ALA A 142 -8.59 24.81 3.95
N ALA A 143 -7.61 24.24 3.26
CA ALA A 143 -7.63 22.86 2.77
C ALA A 143 -7.71 21.87 3.92
N ILE A 144 -6.86 22.00 4.95
CA ILE A 144 -6.90 21.11 6.13
C ILE A 144 -8.26 21.19 6.84
N ARG A 145 -8.76 22.40 7.10
CA ARG A 145 -10.07 22.60 7.75
C ARG A 145 -11.18 21.93 6.96
N ASP A 146 -11.20 22.19 5.68
CA ASP A 146 -12.24 21.71 4.80
C ASP A 146 -12.17 20.19 4.60
N THR A 147 -10.98 19.63 4.36
CA THR A 147 -10.77 18.19 4.26
C THR A 147 -11.24 17.47 5.53
N TYR A 148 -10.79 17.92 6.71
CA TYR A 148 -11.20 17.33 7.99
C TYR A 148 -12.73 17.43 8.19
N THR A 149 -13.31 18.60 7.91
CA THR A 149 -14.73 18.86 8.09
C THR A 149 -15.59 18.00 7.16
N ASN A 150 -15.25 17.97 5.88
CA ASN A 150 -15.95 17.17 4.87
C ASN A 150 -15.84 15.68 5.16
N GLU A 151 -14.65 15.21 5.52
CA GLU A 151 -14.45 13.79 5.85
C GLU A 151 -15.30 13.40 7.05
N ARG A 152 -15.29 14.23 8.10
CA ARG A 152 -16.04 13.95 9.32
C ARG A 152 -17.55 13.99 9.10
N TYR A 153 -18.06 14.98 8.36
CA TYR A 153 -19.48 15.09 8.02
C TYR A 153 -19.94 14.00 7.07
N HIS A 154 -19.10 13.63 6.12
CA HIS A 154 -19.40 12.51 5.23
C HIS A 154 -19.47 11.21 6.03
N ASN A 155 -18.47 10.92 6.88
CA ASN A 155 -18.48 9.75 7.75
C ASN A 155 -19.69 9.71 8.70
N GLU A 156 -20.12 10.86 9.24
CA GLU A 156 -21.34 10.97 10.05
C GLU A 156 -22.61 10.70 9.23
N TYR A 157 -22.74 11.30 8.04
CA TYR A 157 -23.84 11.01 7.12
C TYR A 157 -23.91 9.50 6.79
N LEU A 158 -22.77 8.86 6.58
CA LEU A 158 -22.69 7.44 6.30
C LEU A 158 -23.08 6.58 7.50
N ARG A 159 -22.67 6.98 8.72
CA ARG A 159 -23.10 6.34 9.97
C ARG A 159 -24.62 6.39 10.09
N GLN A 160 -25.22 7.56 9.96
CA GLN A 160 -26.67 7.76 10.04
C GLN A 160 -27.43 6.99 8.95
N ARG A 161 -26.94 7.03 7.72
CA ARG A 161 -27.51 6.27 6.60
C ARG A 161 -27.45 4.76 6.86
N ASN A 162 -26.36 4.27 7.45
CA ASN A 162 -26.21 2.86 7.81
C ASN A 162 -27.17 2.45 8.94
N GLU A 163 -27.36 3.33 9.93
CA GLU A 163 -28.32 3.14 11.03
C GLU A 163 -29.79 3.28 10.58
N GLY A 164 -30.02 3.81 9.37
CA GLY A 164 -31.34 4.09 8.83
C GLY A 164 -32.07 5.19 9.59
N LYS A 165 -31.34 6.03 10.34
CA LYS A 165 -31.87 7.10 11.16
C LYS A 165 -31.04 8.35 10.92
N PHE A 166 -31.70 9.38 10.41
CA PHE A 166 -31.11 10.70 10.33
C PHE A 166 -31.47 11.49 11.58
N SER A 167 -30.47 12.13 12.17
CA SER A 167 -30.62 12.97 13.36
C SER A 167 -29.74 14.20 13.22
N ASP A 168 -30.19 15.31 13.78
CA ASP A 168 -29.36 16.51 13.88
C ASP A 168 -28.08 16.16 14.65
N PHE A 169 -26.94 16.60 14.11
CA PHE A 169 -25.64 16.45 14.75
C PHE A 169 -24.99 17.83 14.89
N SER A 170 -24.20 18.00 15.95
CA SER A 170 -23.53 19.27 16.21
C SER A 170 -22.44 19.52 15.17
N LYS A 171 -22.36 20.77 14.69
CA LYS A 171 -21.23 21.23 13.89
C LYS A 171 -19.93 21.04 14.67
N ILE A 172 -18.84 20.76 13.95
CA ILE A 172 -17.51 20.64 14.55
C ILE A 172 -17.15 21.97 15.22
N PRO A 173 -16.82 21.99 16.52
CA PRO A 173 -16.43 23.21 17.20
C PRO A 173 -15.13 23.77 16.62
N GLU A 174 -15.03 25.10 16.48
CA GLU A 174 -13.83 25.77 15.97
C GLU A 174 -12.57 25.44 16.80
N ARG A 175 -12.75 25.17 18.10
CA ARG A 175 -11.66 24.70 18.97
C ARG A 175 -11.05 23.38 18.48
N GLN A 176 -11.87 22.45 18.02
CA GLN A 176 -11.40 21.16 17.50
C GLN A 176 -10.64 21.33 16.18
N LEU A 177 -11.15 22.16 15.27
CA LEU A 177 -10.45 22.50 14.02
C LEU A 177 -9.09 23.16 14.28
N ASN A 178 -9.02 24.05 15.27
CA ASN A 178 -7.77 24.67 15.68
C ASN A 178 -6.78 23.68 16.31
N THR A 179 -7.25 22.63 16.98
CA THR A 179 -6.39 21.55 17.47
C THR A 179 -5.77 20.80 16.29
N VAL A 180 -6.58 20.39 15.31
CA VAL A 180 -6.11 19.69 14.10
C VAL A 180 -5.06 20.53 13.36
N LEU A 181 -5.29 21.83 13.20
CA LEU A 181 -4.35 22.74 12.54
C LEU A 181 -3.02 22.93 13.29
N LYS A 182 -2.98 22.75 14.61
CA LYS A 182 -1.78 23.02 15.42
C LYS A 182 -1.03 21.77 15.84
N GLN A 183 -1.62 20.59 15.65
CA GLN A 183 -1.07 19.34 16.12
C GLN A 183 0.12 18.91 15.24
N PRO A 184 1.35 18.83 15.78
CA PRO A 184 2.46 18.21 15.08
C PRO A 184 2.29 16.68 15.10
N TRP A 185 2.58 16.04 13.97
CA TRP A 185 2.42 14.58 13.82
C TRP A 185 3.67 13.89 13.29
N SER A 186 4.52 14.62 12.58
CA SER A 186 5.78 14.12 12.06
C SER A 186 6.83 13.94 13.17
N SER A 187 7.81 13.09 12.91
CA SER A 187 8.89 12.73 13.85
C SER A 187 9.79 13.92 14.25
N ASP A 188 9.85 14.98 13.46
CA ASP A 188 10.61 16.21 13.75
C ASP A 188 9.87 17.18 14.71
N GLY A 189 8.64 16.86 15.12
CA GLY A 189 7.83 17.66 16.05
C GLY A 189 7.37 19.02 15.51
N LYS A 190 7.61 19.32 14.22
CA LYS A 190 7.24 20.62 13.62
C LYS A 190 5.79 20.62 13.12
N ALA A 191 5.11 21.74 13.32
CA ALA A 191 3.81 21.99 12.69
C ALA A 191 3.96 22.43 11.23
N TRP A 192 2.97 22.16 10.38
CA TRP A 192 2.99 22.53 8.97
C TRP A 192 3.21 24.03 8.74
N SER A 193 2.63 24.88 9.59
CA SER A 193 2.76 26.34 9.49
C SER A 193 4.21 26.79 9.69
N SER A 194 4.94 26.17 10.61
CA SER A 194 6.37 26.44 10.79
C SER A 194 7.20 26.01 9.57
N ARG A 195 6.85 24.89 8.91
CA ARG A 195 7.53 24.42 7.69
C ARG A 195 7.41 25.41 6.54
N ILE A 196 6.25 26.06 6.40
CA ILE A 196 6.00 27.08 5.38
C ILE A 196 6.99 28.24 5.56
N TRP A 197 7.10 28.76 6.79
CA TRP A 197 7.99 29.90 7.08
C TRP A 197 9.47 29.54 7.00
N ASP A 198 9.86 28.36 7.47
CA ASP A 198 11.22 27.83 7.31
C ASP A 198 11.59 27.68 5.82
N SER A 199 10.65 27.16 5.02
CA SER A 199 10.84 26.98 3.57
C SER A 199 10.96 28.32 2.86
N ARG A 200 10.20 29.33 3.29
CA ARG A 200 10.31 30.70 2.77
C ARG A 200 11.69 31.28 3.00
N GLU A 201 12.21 31.22 4.23
CA GLU A 201 13.55 31.76 4.53
C GLU A 201 14.64 31.00 3.77
N LYS A 202 14.51 29.67 3.66
CA LYS A 202 15.41 28.86 2.84
C LYS A 202 15.38 29.29 1.37
N LEU A 203 14.20 29.42 0.77
CA LEU A 203 14.06 29.82 -0.62
C LEU A 203 14.55 31.26 -0.84
N ALA A 204 14.28 32.18 0.10
CA ALA A 204 14.81 33.54 0.05
C ALA A 204 16.35 33.55 0.01
N GLY A 205 17.00 32.76 0.86
CA GLY A 205 18.45 32.59 0.85
C GLY A 205 18.98 31.97 -0.44
N GLU A 206 18.30 30.94 -0.97
CA GLU A 206 18.67 30.31 -2.24
C GLU A 206 18.55 31.30 -3.41
N LEU A 207 17.46 32.06 -3.48
CA LEU A 207 17.25 33.06 -4.53
C LEU A 207 18.26 34.20 -4.42
N GLN A 208 18.57 34.66 -3.21
CA GLN A 208 19.59 35.67 -2.98
C GLN A 208 20.97 35.21 -3.48
N GLY A 209 21.39 34.00 -3.07
CA GLY A 209 22.67 33.44 -3.48
C GLY A 209 22.73 33.19 -5.00
N GLU A 210 21.62 32.75 -5.59
CA GLU A 210 21.50 32.52 -7.03
C GLU A 210 21.56 33.84 -7.81
N LEU A 211 20.87 34.88 -7.34
CA LEU A 211 20.94 36.22 -7.93
C LEU A 211 22.37 36.78 -7.90
N THR A 212 23.05 36.69 -6.76
CA THR A 212 24.45 37.12 -6.65
C THR A 212 25.35 36.35 -7.63
N ARG A 213 25.12 35.03 -7.78
CA ARG A 213 25.89 34.19 -8.70
C ARG A 213 25.68 34.57 -10.17
N VAL A 214 24.43 34.75 -10.62
CA VAL A 214 24.15 35.11 -12.02
C VAL A 214 24.68 36.50 -12.38
N LEU A 215 24.65 37.44 -11.42
CA LEU A 215 25.24 38.77 -11.57
C LEU A 215 26.77 38.71 -11.70
N LEU A 216 27.45 38.00 -10.80
CA LEU A 216 28.91 37.82 -10.83
C LEU A 216 29.41 37.06 -12.06
N GLN A 217 28.55 36.28 -12.71
CA GLN A 217 28.88 35.55 -13.92
C GLN A 217 28.53 36.33 -15.21
N GLY A 218 28.02 37.56 -15.09
CA GLY A 218 27.60 38.37 -16.23
C GLY A 218 26.49 37.73 -17.07
N LYS A 219 25.64 36.88 -16.48
CA LYS A 219 24.57 36.20 -17.22
C LYS A 219 23.56 37.21 -17.77
N SER A 220 22.95 36.88 -18.90
CA SER A 220 21.91 37.72 -19.50
C SER A 220 20.68 37.80 -18.59
N PRO A 221 19.87 38.88 -18.68
CA PRO A 221 18.66 39.01 -17.87
C PRO A 221 17.72 37.82 -18.01
N THR A 222 17.56 37.33 -19.24
CA THR A 222 16.74 36.16 -19.56
C THR A 222 17.26 34.88 -18.88
N GLU A 223 18.58 34.65 -18.88
CA GLU A 223 19.16 33.48 -18.21
C GLU A 223 19.10 33.60 -16.68
N ALA A 224 19.33 34.80 -16.13
CA ALA A 224 19.14 35.07 -14.70
C ALA A 224 17.69 34.78 -14.27
N GLY A 225 16.72 35.31 -15.01
CA GLY A 225 15.30 35.06 -14.80
C GLY A 225 14.93 33.58 -14.86
N LYS A 226 15.44 32.82 -15.85
CA LYS A 226 15.23 31.37 -15.95
C LYS A 226 15.79 30.61 -14.74
N ARG A 227 17.00 30.92 -14.28
CA ARG A 227 17.62 30.22 -13.15
C ARG A 227 16.89 30.48 -11.84
N LEU A 228 16.44 31.71 -11.61
CA LEU A 228 15.65 32.09 -10.44
C LEU A 228 14.23 31.50 -10.49
N ALA A 229 13.59 31.51 -11.66
CA ALA A 229 12.31 30.83 -11.87
C ALA A 229 12.39 29.32 -11.57
N LYS A 230 13.47 28.65 -11.99
CA LYS A 230 13.69 27.22 -11.67
C LYS A 230 13.77 26.96 -10.16
N LYS A 231 14.41 27.87 -9.41
CA LYS A 231 14.47 27.79 -7.94
C LYS A 231 13.10 27.98 -7.30
N MET A 232 12.34 28.97 -7.77
CA MET A 232 10.97 29.16 -7.30
C MET A 232 10.04 27.99 -7.64
N GLY A 233 10.18 27.37 -8.81
CA GLY A 233 9.43 26.15 -9.16
C GLY A 233 9.74 24.95 -8.25
N THR A 234 10.95 24.90 -7.66
CA THR A 234 11.26 23.93 -6.60
C THR A 234 10.50 24.25 -5.32
N GLY A 235 10.36 25.54 -4.98
CA GLY A 235 9.56 26.02 -3.85
C GLY A 235 8.07 25.74 -4.01
N GLU A 236 7.52 25.98 -5.20
CA GLU A 236 6.15 25.62 -5.59
C GLU A 236 5.90 24.12 -5.38
N TYR A 237 6.74 23.26 -5.94
CA TYR A 237 6.60 21.81 -5.74
C TYR A 237 6.62 21.41 -4.25
N GLN A 238 7.49 22.06 -3.46
CA GLN A 238 7.55 21.83 -2.01
C GLN A 238 6.26 22.27 -1.30
N ALA A 239 5.70 23.43 -1.68
CA ALA A 239 4.46 23.97 -1.12
C ALA A 239 3.24 23.09 -1.44
N LEU A 240 3.07 22.70 -2.71
CA LEU A 240 1.94 21.86 -3.14
C LEU A 240 1.99 20.48 -2.47
N ARG A 241 3.18 19.88 -2.39
CA ARG A 241 3.38 18.61 -1.68
C ARG A 241 3.06 18.70 -0.19
N LEU A 242 3.38 19.83 0.45
CA LEU A 242 3.02 20.05 1.85
C LEU A 242 1.51 20.05 2.00
N VAL A 243 0.78 20.79 1.16
CA VAL A 243 -0.70 20.84 1.19
C VAL A 243 -1.28 19.43 1.06
N ASN A 244 -0.85 18.66 0.06
CA ASN A 244 -1.31 17.29 -0.14
C ASN A 244 -1.08 16.42 1.10
N THR A 245 0.13 16.45 1.64
CA THR A 245 0.53 15.62 2.77
C THR A 245 -0.29 15.96 4.03
N GLU A 246 -0.47 17.25 4.31
CA GLU A 246 -1.22 17.69 5.49
C GLU A 246 -2.73 17.45 5.32
N CYS A 247 -3.28 17.50 4.11
CA CYS A 247 -4.65 17.08 3.83
C CYS A 247 -4.86 15.58 4.05
N THR A 248 -3.92 14.72 3.61
CA THR A 248 -3.99 13.27 3.90
C THR A 248 -3.90 12.96 5.39
N TYR A 249 -3.10 13.75 6.12
CA TYR A 249 -3.06 13.68 7.58
C TYR A 249 -4.42 14.06 8.19
N ALA A 250 -5.03 15.15 7.72
CA ALA A 250 -6.34 15.60 8.16
C ALA A 250 -7.45 14.55 7.87
N GLN A 251 -7.41 13.87 6.72
CA GLN A 251 -8.30 12.75 6.39
C GLN A 251 -8.16 11.62 7.42
N SER A 252 -6.92 11.18 7.66
CA SER A 252 -6.66 10.05 8.57
C SER A 252 -7.08 10.37 10.01
N LEU A 253 -6.91 11.62 10.46
CA LEU A 253 -7.43 12.07 11.75
C LEU A 253 -8.97 12.04 11.78
N ALA A 254 -9.63 12.56 10.74
CA ALA A 254 -11.09 12.57 10.67
C ALA A 254 -11.67 11.15 10.63
N ASP A 255 -10.99 10.23 9.94
CA ASP A 255 -11.32 8.80 9.92
C ASP A 255 -11.21 8.19 11.31
N VAL A 256 -10.07 8.37 11.98
CA VAL A 256 -9.87 7.87 13.36
C VAL A 256 -10.92 8.42 14.32
N ASP A 257 -11.23 9.72 14.26
CA ASP A 257 -12.26 10.33 15.10
C ASP A 257 -13.67 9.81 14.77
N SER A 258 -13.92 9.49 13.50
CA SER A 258 -15.16 8.86 13.05
C SER A 258 -15.29 7.43 13.56
N PHE A 259 -14.23 6.63 13.40
CA PHE A 259 -14.17 5.24 13.82
C PHE A 259 -14.32 5.11 15.35
N LYS A 260 -13.73 6.02 16.12
CA LYS A 260 -13.96 6.11 17.57
C LYS A 260 -15.44 6.33 17.90
N SER A 261 -16.11 7.23 17.19
CA SER A 261 -17.55 7.48 17.42
C SER A 261 -18.47 6.34 16.95
N MET A 262 -17.96 5.48 16.07
CA MET A 262 -18.68 4.34 15.51
C MET A 262 -18.38 3.01 16.22
N ASP A 263 -17.61 3.04 17.32
CA ASP A 263 -17.21 1.87 18.11
C ASP A 263 -16.48 0.81 17.24
N VAL A 264 -15.58 1.29 16.37
CA VAL A 264 -14.75 0.46 15.50
C VAL A 264 -13.43 0.15 16.21
N ASP A 265 -13.14 -1.12 16.47
CA ASP A 265 -11.91 -1.53 17.18
C ASP A 265 -10.68 -1.69 16.28
N LYS A 266 -10.89 -2.01 15.00
CA LYS A 266 -9.83 -2.33 14.04
C LYS A 266 -10.02 -1.55 12.76
N VAL A 267 -8.91 -1.17 12.14
CA VAL A 267 -8.87 -0.53 10.82
C VAL A 267 -7.96 -1.32 9.90
N GLN A 268 -8.22 -1.24 8.60
CA GLN A 268 -7.37 -1.79 7.57
C GLN A 268 -6.75 -0.63 6.78
N TYR A 269 -5.45 -0.72 6.54
CA TYR A 269 -4.74 0.19 5.66
C TYR A 269 -5.03 -0.20 4.21
N LEU A 270 -5.47 0.74 3.39
CA LEU A 270 -5.64 0.54 1.95
C LEU A 270 -4.68 1.44 1.19
N ALA A 271 -3.75 0.83 0.50
CA ALA A 271 -2.89 1.54 -0.42
C ALA A 271 -3.68 1.93 -1.67
N THR A 272 -3.43 3.13 -2.17
CA THR A 272 -3.94 3.53 -3.49
C THR A 272 -3.22 2.69 -4.53
N LEU A 273 -3.95 1.91 -5.33
CA LEU A 273 -3.41 1.10 -6.42
C LEU A 273 -3.23 1.96 -7.68
N GLU A 274 -2.18 2.78 -7.71
CA GLU A 274 -1.73 3.53 -8.88
C GLU A 274 -0.49 2.85 -9.48
N ALA A 275 -0.14 3.16 -10.74
CA ALA A 275 1.04 2.59 -11.41
C ALA A 275 2.38 2.80 -10.64
N HIS A 276 2.37 3.68 -9.63
CA HIS A 276 3.50 4.05 -8.80
C HIS A 276 3.22 3.95 -7.30
N THR A 277 2.35 3.03 -6.85
CA THR A 277 2.25 2.70 -5.42
C THR A 277 3.63 2.33 -4.90
N CYS A 278 4.17 3.10 -3.94
CA CYS A 278 5.51 2.84 -3.42
C CYS A 278 5.54 1.53 -2.61
N ASP A 279 6.71 0.90 -2.56
CA ASP A 279 6.91 -0.36 -1.84
C ASP A 279 6.47 -0.29 -0.37
N THR A 280 6.67 0.86 0.29
CA THR A 280 6.25 1.07 1.68
C THR A 280 4.74 1.02 1.85
N CYS A 281 3.99 1.68 0.97
CA CYS A 281 2.53 1.65 0.99
C CYS A 281 2.00 0.29 0.55
N GLY A 282 2.62 -0.34 -0.45
CA GLY A 282 2.26 -1.68 -0.92
C GLY A 282 2.47 -2.76 0.16
N ALA A 283 3.53 -2.66 0.96
CA ALA A 283 3.77 -3.57 2.07
C ALA A 283 2.73 -3.45 3.19
N LEU A 284 2.20 -2.25 3.43
CA LEU A 284 1.13 -2.00 4.40
C LEU A 284 -0.27 -2.32 3.86
N ASP A 285 -0.41 -2.55 2.55
CA ASP A 285 -1.72 -2.77 1.94
C ASP A 285 -2.42 -4.01 2.51
N GLY A 286 -3.67 -3.81 2.92
CA GLY A 286 -4.50 -4.85 3.51
C GLY A 286 -4.15 -5.21 4.95
N GLN A 287 -3.08 -4.65 5.54
CA GLN A 287 -2.75 -4.88 6.95
C GLN A 287 -3.82 -4.29 7.88
N VAL A 288 -4.09 -5.00 8.98
CA VAL A 288 -5.11 -4.64 9.97
C VAL A 288 -4.43 -4.19 11.25
N PHE A 289 -4.78 -3.00 11.71
CA PHE A 289 -4.27 -2.39 12.94
C PHE A 289 -5.40 -2.20 13.94
N THR A 290 -5.10 -2.23 15.23
CA THR A 290 -6.07 -1.77 16.23
C THR A 290 -6.17 -0.26 16.14
N LEU A 291 -7.35 0.32 16.40
CA LEU A 291 -7.56 1.77 16.32
C LEU A 291 -6.64 2.54 17.28
N LYS A 292 -6.19 1.91 18.36
CA LYS A 292 -5.25 2.50 19.34
C LYS A 292 -3.82 2.57 18.81
N ASP A 293 -3.44 1.66 17.92
CA ASP A 293 -2.11 1.61 17.30
C ASP A 293 -2.03 2.46 16.03
N VAL A 294 -3.12 3.16 15.68
CA VAL A 294 -3.16 4.06 14.52
C VAL A 294 -2.36 5.32 14.80
N ALA A 295 -1.25 5.46 14.09
CA ALA A 295 -0.33 6.58 14.14
C ALA A 295 0.00 7.03 12.71
N PRO A 296 -0.45 8.22 12.29
CA PRO A 296 -0.08 8.80 11.01
C PRO A 296 1.44 8.87 10.83
N GLY A 297 1.95 8.45 9.67
CA GLY A 297 3.38 8.33 9.40
C GLY A 297 4.01 7.00 9.78
N ILE A 298 3.27 6.09 10.43
CA ILE A 298 3.76 4.76 10.83
C ILE A 298 2.78 3.67 10.38
N THR A 299 1.55 3.70 10.89
CA THR A 299 0.49 2.71 10.64
C THR A 299 -0.72 3.32 9.94
N ALA A 300 -0.69 4.63 9.70
CA ALA A 300 -1.71 5.35 8.96
C ALA A 300 -1.12 6.39 7.99
N PRO A 301 -1.86 6.72 6.92
CA PRO A 301 -1.48 7.80 6.03
C PRO A 301 -1.35 9.14 6.78
N PRO A 302 -0.49 10.05 6.31
CA PRO A 302 0.46 9.88 5.20
C PRO A 302 1.75 9.17 5.65
N ILE A 303 2.13 8.08 4.97
CA ILE A 303 3.38 7.34 5.24
C ILE A 303 4.60 8.03 4.59
N HIS A 304 4.36 8.76 3.50
CA HIS A 304 5.38 9.51 2.77
C HIS A 304 4.78 10.82 2.23
N PRO A 305 5.60 11.78 1.79
CA PRO A 305 5.08 12.97 1.11
C PRO A 305 4.26 12.60 -0.12
N ASN A 306 3.16 13.30 -0.37
CA ASN A 306 2.16 12.97 -1.42
C ASN A 306 1.51 11.58 -1.29
N CYS A 307 1.48 10.99 -0.09
CA CYS A 307 0.71 9.75 0.13
C CYS A 307 -0.78 10.00 -0.17
N ARG A 308 -1.42 9.11 -0.93
CA ARG A 308 -2.85 9.16 -1.27
C ARG A 308 -3.66 8.01 -0.65
N CYS A 309 -3.03 7.21 0.21
CA CYS A 309 -3.62 6.04 0.84
C CYS A 309 -4.69 6.43 1.87
N THR A 310 -5.53 5.48 2.27
CA THR A 310 -6.66 5.73 3.19
C THR A 310 -6.81 4.60 4.21
N LEU A 311 -7.57 4.86 5.27
CA LEU A 311 -7.93 3.86 6.27
C LEU A 311 -9.38 3.47 6.09
N VAL A 312 -9.68 2.18 6.33
CA VAL A 312 -11.06 1.70 6.32
C VAL A 312 -11.39 0.96 7.60
N PRO A 313 -12.63 1.04 8.10
CA PRO A 313 -13.02 0.29 9.28
C PRO A 313 -12.98 -1.21 8.96
N TYR A 314 -12.36 -1.98 9.85
CA TYR A 314 -12.29 -3.43 9.76
C TYR A 314 -13.22 -4.06 10.79
N PHE A 315 -14.24 -4.75 10.30
CA PHE A 315 -15.13 -5.56 11.12
C PHE A 315 -14.71 -7.03 11.00
N GLU A 316 -14.48 -7.69 12.15
CA GLU A 316 -14.28 -9.14 12.24
C GLU A 316 -15.57 -9.88 11.88
N ASP A 317 -16.72 -9.26 12.22
CA ASP A 317 -18.04 -9.85 12.07
C ASP A 317 -18.70 -9.51 10.73
N ASP A 318 -18.69 -10.48 9.81
CA ASP A 318 -19.82 -10.74 8.92
C ASP A 318 -20.91 -11.45 9.75
N ASP A 319 -21.50 -10.73 10.70
CA ASP A 319 -22.60 -11.18 11.57
C ASP A 319 -23.91 -11.22 10.76
N SER A 320 -23.92 -12.02 9.69
CA SER A 320 -25.16 -12.56 9.18
C SER A 320 -25.62 -13.60 10.20
N ASP A 321 -26.76 -13.38 10.84
CA ASP A 321 -27.52 -14.49 11.44
C ASP A 321 -27.83 -15.44 10.29
N ARG A 322 -26.95 -16.42 10.09
CA ARG A 322 -27.05 -17.37 9.00
C ARG A 322 -28.15 -18.36 9.38
N TRP A 323 -29.05 -18.56 8.43
CA TRP A 323 -30.06 -19.59 8.54
C TRP A 323 -29.37 -20.95 8.43
N MET A 324 -29.59 -21.80 9.42
CA MET A 324 -29.08 -23.16 9.44
C MET A 324 -30.25 -24.11 9.54
N ARG A 325 -30.14 -25.24 8.84
CA ARG A 325 -30.98 -26.40 9.05
C ARG A 325 -30.25 -27.35 9.98
N ASP A 326 -30.86 -27.69 11.10
CA ASP A 326 -30.32 -28.71 12.01
C ASP A 326 -30.17 -30.03 11.24
N PRO A 327 -28.95 -30.57 11.08
CA PRO A 327 -28.71 -31.80 10.32
C PRO A 327 -29.41 -33.03 10.91
N SER A 328 -29.67 -33.02 12.22
CA SER A 328 -30.25 -34.15 12.95
C SER A 328 -31.78 -34.12 12.98
N THR A 329 -32.39 -32.93 12.95
CA THR A 329 -33.84 -32.76 13.09
C THR A 329 -34.54 -32.13 11.86
N GLY A 330 -33.78 -31.61 10.89
CA GLY A 330 -34.29 -31.01 9.66
C GLY A 330 -34.99 -29.65 9.85
N LYS A 331 -35.05 -29.11 11.06
CA LYS A 331 -35.69 -27.82 11.37
C LYS A 331 -34.72 -26.65 11.20
N GLY A 332 -35.24 -25.53 10.69
CA GLY A 332 -34.47 -24.30 10.49
C GLY A 332 -34.33 -23.49 11.78
N SER A 333 -33.14 -22.99 12.10
CA SER A 333 -32.87 -22.08 13.21
C SER A 333 -31.73 -21.10 12.88
N GLN A 334 -31.59 -20.02 13.65
CA GLN A 334 -30.53 -19.02 13.45
C GLN A 334 -29.29 -19.37 14.29
N THR A 335 -28.08 -19.20 13.72
CA THR A 335 -26.82 -19.66 14.34
C THR A 335 -26.05 -18.62 15.15
N GLY A 336 -26.56 -17.40 15.31
CA GLY A 336 -25.95 -16.37 16.16
C GLY A 336 -24.53 -15.99 15.75
N GLY A 337 -24.29 -15.79 14.44
CA GLY A 337 -22.98 -15.38 13.91
C GLY A 337 -21.93 -16.49 13.75
N MET A 338 -22.29 -17.75 14.05
CA MET A 338 -21.38 -18.89 13.87
C MET A 338 -20.94 -19.02 12.40
N THR A 339 -19.63 -18.95 12.15
CA THR A 339 -19.04 -19.12 10.82
C THR A 339 -19.24 -20.55 10.30
N TYR A 340 -19.20 -20.76 8.98
CA TYR A 340 -19.33 -22.10 8.39
C TYR A 340 -18.35 -23.11 9.00
N SER A 341 -17.11 -22.69 9.27
CA SER A 341 -16.09 -23.58 9.84
C SER A 341 -16.34 -23.93 11.31
N GLN A 342 -16.94 -23.01 12.09
CA GLN A 342 -17.39 -23.28 13.47
C GLN A 342 -18.64 -24.18 13.50
N TRP A 343 -19.57 -23.96 12.57
CA TRP A 343 -20.73 -24.82 12.37
C TRP A 343 -20.31 -26.23 11.92
N GLU A 344 -19.39 -26.32 10.95
CA GLU A 344 -18.81 -27.57 10.46
C GLU A 344 -18.06 -28.31 11.57
N LYS A 345 -17.23 -27.65 12.37
CA LYS A 345 -16.59 -28.28 13.54
C LYS A 345 -17.56 -28.75 14.61
N LYS A 346 -18.71 -28.08 14.77
CA LYS A 346 -19.68 -28.38 15.82
C LYS A 346 -20.73 -29.41 15.40
N TYR A 347 -21.09 -29.44 14.12
CA TYR A 347 -22.22 -30.21 13.57
C TYR A 347 -21.85 -31.14 12.40
N LEU A 348 -20.64 -31.04 11.85
CA LEU A 348 -20.11 -31.90 10.77
C LEU A 348 -18.83 -32.65 11.18
N ILE A 349 -18.60 -32.95 12.46
CA ILE A 349 -17.53 -33.90 12.86
C ILE A 349 -17.80 -35.21 12.11
N GLY A 350 -17.00 -35.49 11.08
CA GLY A 350 -17.06 -36.70 10.27
C GLY A 350 -17.35 -36.56 8.76
N GLN A 351 -17.37 -35.38 8.14
CA GLN A 351 -17.47 -35.29 6.66
C GLN A 351 -16.48 -34.28 6.04
N ASN A 352 -15.44 -34.80 5.38
CA ASN A 352 -14.38 -34.04 4.72
C ASN A 352 -14.90 -33.44 3.39
N ASN A 353 -14.96 -32.11 3.31
CA ASN A 353 -15.66 -31.34 2.27
C ASN A 353 -14.80 -31.09 1.01
N GLY A 354 -14.08 -32.10 0.53
CA GLY A 354 -13.20 -31.99 -0.65
C GLY A 354 -11.95 -31.13 -0.45
N LYS A 355 -11.56 -30.87 0.81
CA LYS A 355 -10.30 -30.20 1.17
C LYS A 355 -9.28 -31.23 1.62
N ILE A 356 -8.11 -31.17 1.01
CA ILE A 356 -7.00 -32.08 1.26
C ILE A 356 -6.31 -31.75 2.58
N ASP A 357 -6.16 -32.78 3.39
CA ASP A 357 -5.52 -32.81 4.70
C ASP A 357 -4.70 -34.11 4.83
N ILE A 358 -3.66 -34.20 4.00
CA ILE A 358 -2.72 -35.31 4.04
C ILE A 358 -1.33 -34.78 4.38
N GLU A 359 -0.63 -35.47 5.27
CA GLU A 359 0.77 -35.17 5.54
C GLU A 359 1.66 -35.69 4.39
N ILE A 360 2.52 -34.82 3.88
CA ILE A 360 3.61 -35.12 2.94
C ILE A 360 4.88 -35.39 3.75
N ASP A 361 5.03 -36.63 4.15
CA ASP A 361 6.06 -37.12 5.05
C ASP A 361 7.48 -37.04 4.45
N ALA A 362 7.70 -37.62 3.27
CA ALA A 362 8.95 -37.49 2.54
C ALA A 362 8.74 -37.75 1.04
N VAL A 363 9.44 -36.98 0.19
CA VAL A 363 9.47 -37.24 -1.26
C VAL A 363 10.56 -38.29 -1.52
N THR A 364 10.15 -39.53 -1.76
CA THR A 364 11.04 -40.69 -1.89
C THR A 364 10.96 -41.30 -3.30
N PRO A 365 12.00 -42.02 -3.78
CA PRO A 365 11.98 -42.63 -5.13
C PRO A 365 10.89 -43.69 -5.36
N CYS A 366 10.32 -44.21 -4.28
CA CYS A 366 9.10 -45.05 -4.19
C CYS A 366 8.75 -45.19 -2.69
N LEU A 367 7.79 -46.04 -2.33
CA LEU A 367 7.53 -46.32 -0.90
C LEU A 367 8.75 -46.92 -0.21
N VAL A 368 9.18 -46.31 0.90
CA VAL A 368 10.27 -46.79 1.74
C VAL A 368 9.67 -47.54 2.92
N ARG A 369 10.00 -48.83 3.05
CA ARG A 369 9.49 -49.67 4.13
C ARG A 369 10.27 -49.43 5.41
N MET A 370 9.58 -49.04 6.48
CA MET A 370 10.23 -48.57 7.71
C MET A 370 10.98 -49.67 8.47
N LYS A 371 10.58 -50.94 8.31
CA LYS A 371 11.20 -52.06 9.04
C LYS A 371 12.65 -52.35 8.62
N ASP A 372 13.00 -52.06 7.37
CA ASP A 372 14.29 -52.43 6.77
C ASP A 372 14.88 -51.35 5.83
N GLY A 373 14.22 -50.19 5.71
CA GLY A 373 14.66 -49.08 4.86
C GLY A 373 14.61 -49.37 3.36
N LYS A 374 14.05 -50.51 2.93
CA LYS A 374 14.04 -50.90 1.52
C LYS A 374 12.95 -50.14 0.76
N THR A 375 13.33 -49.61 -0.39
CA THR A 375 12.39 -49.11 -1.39
C THR A 375 11.64 -50.29 -2.01
N VAL A 376 10.32 -50.29 -1.92
CA VAL A 376 9.46 -51.35 -2.44
C VAL A 376 8.78 -50.88 -3.72
N ASN A 377 8.63 -51.77 -4.69
CA ASN A 377 7.85 -51.50 -5.89
C ASN A 377 6.38 -51.33 -5.54
N THR A 378 5.67 -50.56 -6.35
CA THR A 378 4.27 -50.24 -6.11
C THR A 378 3.47 -50.20 -7.38
N THR A 379 2.18 -50.49 -7.25
CA THR A 379 1.19 -50.30 -8.30
C THR A 379 0.12 -49.32 -7.83
N ILE A 380 -0.36 -48.48 -8.75
CA ILE A 380 -1.54 -47.65 -8.53
C ILE A 380 -2.55 -48.00 -9.62
N GLU A 381 -3.74 -48.42 -9.19
CA GLU A 381 -4.79 -48.91 -10.09
C GLU A 381 -6.17 -48.37 -9.68
N PRO A 382 -7.10 -48.18 -10.63
CA PRO A 382 -8.46 -47.78 -10.31
C PRO A 382 -9.16 -48.89 -9.52
N ILE A 383 -9.94 -48.51 -8.51
CA ILE A 383 -10.73 -49.45 -7.71
C ILE A 383 -12.19 -49.02 -7.58
N THR A 384 -13.07 -50.01 -7.44
CA THR A 384 -14.46 -49.82 -7.04
C THR A 384 -14.56 -50.00 -5.53
N ILE A 385 -15.24 -49.08 -4.85
CA ILE A 385 -15.42 -49.13 -3.40
C ILE A 385 -16.79 -49.71 -3.07
N GLU A 386 -16.83 -50.76 -2.26
CA GLU A 386 -18.08 -51.29 -1.72
C GLU A 386 -18.49 -50.59 -0.42
N LYS A 387 -19.79 -50.57 -0.11
CA LYS A 387 -20.30 -49.92 1.09
C LYS A 387 -19.75 -50.60 2.35
N GLY A 388 -19.02 -49.85 3.18
CA GLY A 388 -18.39 -50.35 4.41
C GLY A 388 -16.93 -50.74 4.26
N GLN A 389 -16.40 -50.80 3.03
CA GLN A 389 -14.97 -50.94 2.76
C GLN A 389 -14.22 -49.67 3.21
N PHE A 390 -13.04 -49.85 3.80
CA PHE A 390 -12.24 -48.76 4.39
C PHE A 390 -12.95 -48.00 5.52
N SER A 391 -13.88 -48.63 6.24
CA SER A 391 -14.60 -48.02 7.36
C SER A 391 -13.71 -47.65 8.57
N ASP A 392 -12.49 -48.18 8.63
CA ASP A 392 -11.47 -47.85 9.61
C ASP A 392 -10.56 -46.68 9.21
N TRP A 393 -10.78 -46.09 8.02
CA TRP A 393 -10.09 -44.88 7.53
C TRP A 393 -10.87 -43.63 7.95
N GLU A 394 -10.24 -42.45 7.89
CA GLU A 394 -10.88 -41.19 8.29
C GLU A 394 -11.86 -40.67 7.23
N PHE A 395 -11.61 -40.99 5.96
CA PHE A 395 -12.44 -40.55 4.84
C PHE A 395 -13.46 -41.63 4.42
N ASP A 396 -14.71 -41.23 4.17
CA ASP A 396 -15.74 -42.11 3.60
C ASP A 396 -15.49 -42.32 2.10
N TRP A 397 -14.66 -43.32 1.78
CA TRP A 397 -14.26 -43.65 0.42
C TRP A 397 -15.40 -44.17 -0.45
N TYR A 398 -16.41 -44.81 0.14
CA TYR A 398 -17.62 -45.17 -0.60
C TYR A 398 -18.29 -43.91 -1.12
N LYS A 399 -18.48 -42.89 -0.27
CA LYS A 399 -19.07 -41.61 -0.69
C LYS A 399 -18.23 -40.87 -1.75
N ALA A 400 -16.89 -40.88 -1.67
CA ALA A 400 -16.06 -40.31 -2.73
C ALA A 400 -16.26 -41.02 -4.07
N SER A 401 -16.33 -42.36 -4.07
CA SER A 401 -16.51 -43.15 -5.29
C SER A 401 -17.83 -42.89 -6.02
N GLN A 402 -18.86 -42.38 -5.32
CA GLN A 402 -20.17 -42.09 -5.90
C GLN A 402 -20.28 -40.69 -6.51
N LYS A 403 -19.23 -39.87 -6.43
CA LYS A 403 -19.26 -38.51 -7.00
C LYS A 403 -19.17 -38.57 -8.54
N PRO A 404 -19.93 -37.73 -9.27
CA PRO A 404 -19.91 -37.74 -10.73
C PRO A 404 -18.50 -37.49 -11.31
N ASP A 405 -18.12 -38.31 -12.29
CA ASP A 405 -16.85 -38.26 -13.01
C ASP A 405 -15.58 -38.44 -12.14
N MET A 406 -15.73 -38.96 -10.92
CA MET A 406 -14.61 -39.28 -10.03
C MET A 406 -14.20 -40.74 -10.18
N GLN A 407 -12.88 -40.98 -10.19
CA GLN A 407 -12.30 -42.31 -10.11
C GLN A 407 -11.35 -42.39 -8.90
N VAL A 408 -11.56 -43.40 -8.05
CA VAL A 408 -10.66 -43.70 -6.94
C VAL A 408 -9.57 -44.64 -7.41
N TYR A 409 -8.33 -44.36 -7.00
CA TYR A 409 -7.14 -45.17 -7.27
C TYR A 409 -6.49 -45.61 -5.95
N ALA A 410 -6.01 -46.85 -5.92
CA ALA A 410 -5.35 -47.44 -4.76
C ALA A 410 -3.88 -47.68 -5.00
N LEU A 411 -3.05 -47.19 -4.08
CA LEU A 411 -1.62 -47.49 -4.02
C LEU A 411 -1.39 -48.78 -3.25
N LYS A 412 -0.75 -49.76 -3.89
CA LYS A 412 -0.36 -51.06 -3.31
C LYS A 412 1.16 -51.21 -3.38
N ALA A 413 1.72 -51.95 -2.42
CA ALA A 413 3.16 -52.23 -2.36
C ALA A 413 3.41 -53.73 -2.58
N ASP A 414 4.47 -54.08 -3.31
CA ASP A 414 4.82 -55.48 -3.58
C ASP A 414 5.06 -56.24 -2.27
N GLY A 415 4.35 -57.35 -2.11
CA GLY A 415 4.42 -58.18 -0.90
C GLY A 415 3.62 -57.65 0.30
N ASP A 416 2.77 -56.63 0.12
CA ASP A 416 1.76 -56.21 1.11
C ASP A 416 0.38 -56.11 0.44
N GLU A 417 -0.52 -57.03 0.81
CA GLU A 417 -1.87 -57.09 0.21
C GLU A 417 -2.77 -55.92 0.61
N ARG A 418 -2.37 -55.13 1.62
CA ARG A 418 -3.17 -54.01 2.10
C ARG A 418 -2.98 -52.78 1.20
N VAL A 419 -4.04 -51.99 1.05
CA VAL A 419 -3.98 -50.70 0.34
C VAL A 419 -3.24 -49.67 1.20
N GLN A 420 -2.19 -49.06 0.66
CA GLN A 420 -1.30 -48.17 1.39
C GLN A 420 -1.74 -46.70 1.38
N GLY A 421 -2.54 -46.32 0.39
CA GLY A 421 -3.17 -45.01 0.27
C GLY A 421 -4.17 -44.96 -0.87
N LEU A 422 -5.05 -43.97 -0.83
CA LEU A 422 -6.13 -43.79 -1.80
C LEU A 422 -6.14 -42.35 -2.32
N ILE A 423 -6.47 -42.17 -3.59
CA ILE A 423 -6.66 -40.84 -4.21
C ILE A 423 -7.88 -40.85 -5.14
N SER A 424 -8.73 -39.83 -5.03
CA SER A 424 -9.89 -39.62 -5.89
C SER A 424 -9.61 -38.50 -6.88
N LEU A 425 -9.67 -38.82 -8.18
CA LEU A 425 -9.28 -37.94 -9.27
C LEU A 425 -10.44 -37.72 -10.25
N LYS A 426 -10.51 -36.51 -10.82
CA LYS A 426 -11.37 -36.18 -11.96
C LYS A 426 -10.58 -35.40 -13.00
N GLN A 427 -10.83 -35.68 -14.28
CA GLN A 427 -10.36 -34.81 -15.37
C GLN A 427 -11.15 -33.50 -15.36
N ASP A 428 -10.44 -32.38 -15.34
CA ASP A 428 -10.99 -31.06 -15.61
C ASP A 428 -10.55 -30.62 -17.01
N ARG A 429 -11.38 -30.97 -17.99
CA ARG A 429 -11.11 -30.72 -19.41
C ARG A 429 -11.12 -29.24 -19.76
N GLU A 430 -11.89 -28.43 -19.03
CA GLU A 430 -11.97 -26.98 -19.27
C GLU A 430 -10.67 -26.29 -18.89
N ASN A 431 -10.04 -26.71 -17.78
CA ASN A 431 -8.79 -26.15 -17.29
C ASN A 431 -7.54 -26.95 -17.70
N LEU A 432 -7.68 -27.96 -18.57
CA LEU A 432 -6.62 -28.89 -18.99
C LEU A 432 -5.79 -29.35 -17.79
N SER A 433 -6.46 -29.92 -16.78
CA SER A 433 -5.80 -30.36 -15.54
C SER A 433 -6.54 -31.52 -14.87
N TYR A 434 -5.92 -32.09 -13.85
CA TYR A 434 -6.56 -33.07 -12.97
C TYR A 434 -6.99 -32.43 -11.64
N PHE A 435 -8.22 -32.67 -11.21
CA PHE A 435 -8.70 -32.27 -9.89
C PHE A 435 -8.54 -33.41 -8.88
N VAL A 436 -7.93 -33.13 -7.73
CA VAL A 436 -7.84 -34.06 -6.60
C VAL A 436 -8.90 -33.71 -5.57
N ASP A 437 -9.90 -34.59 -5.42
CA ASP A 437 -11.03 -34.40 -4.50
C ASP A 437 -10.72 -34.90 -3.09
N ALA A 438 -10.03 -36.04 -3.01
CA ALA A 438 -9.66 -36.68 -1.76
C ALA A 438 -8.36 -37.45 -1.92
N VAL A 439 -7.54 -37.47 -0.87
CA VAL A 439 -6.31 -38.24 -0.81
C VAL A 439 -6.03 -38.59 0.65
N GLU A 440 -5.70 -39.84 0.95
CA GLU A 440 -5.45 -40.30 2.31
C GLU A 440 -4.38 -41.40 2.32
N SER A 441 -3.49 -41.33 3.31
CA SER A 441 -2.59 -42.43 3.66
C SER A 441 -3.34 -43.44 4.53
N ALA A 442 -3.10 -44.73 4.33
CA ALA A 442 -3.72 -45.76 5.16
C ALA A 442 -3.50 -45.53 6.67
N PRO A 443 -4.40 -46.00 7.55
CA PRO A 443 -4.30 -45.85 9.01
C PRO A 443 -2.94 -46.18 9.62
N TRP A 444 -2.21 -47.15 9.06
CA TRP A 444 -0.88 -47.57 9.51
C TRP A 444 0.29 -46.77 8.90
N ASN A 445 0.01 -45.81 8.03
CA ASN A 445 0.95 -44.85 7.46
C ASN A 445 0.66 -43.40 7.89
N ASN A 446 -0.47 -43.16 8.57
CA ASN A 446 -0.87 -41.85 9.09
C ASN A 446 -0.61 -41.75 10.60
N LYS A 447 0.40 -40.98 11.02
CA LYS A 447 0.79 -40.82 12.43
C LYS A 447 -0.29 -40.16 13.31
N HIS A 448 -1.24 -39.46 12.70
CA HIS A 448 -2.33 -38.77 13.40
C HIS A 448 -3.57 -39.65 13.58
N HIS A 449 -3.60 -40.83 12.96
CA HIS A 449 -4.74 -41.73 13.03
C HIS A 449 -4.86 -42.37 14.42
N LYS A 450 -6.09 -42.47 14.95
CA LYS A 450 -6.36 -43.04 16.28
C LYS A 450 -5.86 -44.48 16.48
N ASN A 451 -5.77 -45.25 15.40
CA ASN A 451 -5.29 -46.65 15.42
C ASN A 451 -3.80 -46.78 15.02
N PHE A 452 -3.07 -45.67 14.88
CA PHE A 452 -1.67 -45.69 14.51
C PHE A 452 -0.81 -46.31 15.63
N LYS A 453 0.06 -47.25 15.27
CA LYS A 453 1.03 -47.87 16.19
C LYS A 453 2.46 -47.55 15.79
N SER A 454 2.78 -47.82 14.53
CA SER A 454 4.09 -47.57 13.94
C SER A 454 3.91 -47.44 12.43
N LYS A 455 4.67 -46.53 11.81
CA LYS A 455 4.60 -46.27 10.37
C LYS A 455 5.09 -47.48 9.58
N THR A 456 4.34 -47.94 8.58
CA THR A 456 4.74 -49.08 7.74
C THR A 456 5.57 -48.62 6.54
N TYR A 457 5.09 -47.60 5.84
CA TYR A 457 5.75 -47.02 4.68
C TYR A 457 5.81 -45.50 4.78
N GLU A 458 6.88 -44.95 4.20
CA GLU A 458 7.08 -43.53 3.97
C GLU A 458 6.95 -43.18 2.49
N GLY A 459 6.43 -41.98 2.20
CA GLY A 459 6.28 -41.45 0.86
C GLY A 459 4.93 -41.71 0.21
N VAL A 460 3.90 -42.10 0.98
CA VAL A 460 2.56 -42.43 0.46
C VAL A 460 1.88 -41.20 -0.17
N GLY A 461 1.79 -40.10 0.57
CA GLY A 461 1.14 -38.86 0.10
C GLY A 461 1.76 -38.29 -1.19
N PRO A 462 3.06 -38.01 -1.23
CA PRO A 462 3.69 -37.47 -2.44
C PRO A 462 3.63 -38.44 -3.63
N HIS A 463 3.62 -39.77 -3.42
CA HIS A 463 3.44 -40.74 -4.50
C HIS A 463 2.04 -40.62 -5.14
N LEU A 464 0.99 -40.47 -4.34
CA LEU A 464 -0.37 -40.28 -4.84
C LEU A 464 -0.50 -38.99 -5.67
N PHE A 465 0.14 -37.89 -5.24
CA PHE A 465 0.20 -36.65 -6.04
C PHE A 465 1.04 -36.79 -7.31
N ALA A 466 2.17 -37.52 -7.24
CA ALA A 466 2.98 -37.80 -8.42
C ALA A 466 2.19 -38.63 -9.46
N TYR A 467 1.33 -39.55 -9.02
CA TYR A 467 0.44 -40.29 -9.90
C TYR A 467 -0.60 -39.39 -10.58
N ALA A 468 -1.21 -38.44 -9.85
CA ALA A 468 -2.10 -37.46 -10.44
C ALA A 468 -1.40 -36.61 -11.52
N CYS A 469 -0.17 -36.18 -11.26
CA CYS A 469 0.66 -35.44 -12.22
C CYS A 469 0.99 -36.30 -13.45
N LYS A 470 1.32 -37.59 -13.24
CA LYS A 470 1.58 -38.56 -14.31
C LYS A 470 0.36 -38.74 -15.21
N ARG A 471 -0.84 -38.95 -14.63
CA ARG A 471 -2.10 -39.03 -15.38
C ARG A 471 -2.36 -37.77 -16.19
N SER A 472 -2.06 -36.60 -15.63
CA SER A 472 -2.16 -35.33 -16.33
C SER A 472 -1.19 -35.22 -17.53
N PHE A 473 0.04 -35.73 -17.44
CA PHE A 473 0.93 -35.82 -18.61
C PHE A 473 0.46 -36.82 -19.66
N GLU A 474 -0.01 -38.00 -19.26
CA GLU A 474 -0.51 -39.04 -20.16
C GLU A 474 -1.73 -38.57 -20.97
N ASP A 475 -2.56 -37.72 -20.40
CA ASP A 475 -3.73 -37.13 -21.04
C ASP A 475 -3.42 -35.77 -21.70
N GLU A 476 -2.13 -35.43 -21.89
CA GLU A 476 -1.64 -34.21 -22.57
C GLU A 476 -2.02 -32.88 -21.89
N TYR A 477 -2.32 -32.90 -20.59
CA TYR A 477 -2.64 -31.73 -19.76
C TYR A 477 -1.40 -31.08 -19.12
N GLY A 478 -0.21 -31.38 -19.64
CA GLY A 478 1.04 -30.74 -19.19
C GLY A 478 1.40 -30.99 -17.73
N GLY A 479 0.85 -32.03 -17.09
CA GLY A 479 1.14 -32.37 -15.70
C GLY A 479 0.36 -31.55 -14.66
N PHE A 480 -0.50 -30.63 -15.09
CA PHE A 480 -1.25 -29.77 -14.17
C PHE A 480 -2.22 -30.56 -13.29
N VAL A 481 -2.15 -30.29 -11.99
CA VAL A 481 -3.04 -30.86 -10.97
C VAL A 481 -3.51 -29.73 -10.06
N HIS A 482 -4.80 -29.68 -9.74
CA HIS A 482 -5.32 -28.68 -8.81
C HIS A 482 -6.20 -29.30 -7.71
N PHE A 483 -6.26 -28.65 -6.56
CA PHE A 483 -6.95 -29.14 -5.38
C PHE A 483 -7.26 -28.01 -4.39
N TYR A 484 -8.06 -28.31 -3.36
CA TYR A 484 -8.28 -27.38 -2.25
C TYR A 484 -7.54 -27.85 -1.01
N ALA A 485 -6.67 -27.03 -0.42
CA ALA A 485 -5.97 -27.34 0.83
C ALA A 485 -6.78 -26.87 2.05
N LYS A 486 -6.68 -27.57 3.19
CA LYS A 486 -7.06 -26.96 4.48
C LYS A 486 -6.19 -25.72 4.73
N SER A 487 -6.76 -24.67 5.35
CA SER A 487 -6.11 -23.35 5.48
C SER A 487 -4.73 -23.40 6.13
N GLY A 488 -4.54 -24.30 7.11
CA GLY A 488 -3.26 -24.47 7.79
C GLY A 488 -2.18 -25.20 6.97
N LEU A 489 -2.52 -25.74 5.79
CA LEU A 489 -1.61 -26.58 4.99
C LEU A 489 -1.17 -25.93 3.68
N VAL A 490 -1.59 -24.69 3.40
CA VAL A 490 -1.22 -24.00 2.15
C VAL A 490 0.30 -23.81 2.04
N GLU A 491 0.93 -23.24 3.07
CA GLU A 491 2.39 -23.07 3.10
C GLU A 491 3.12 -24.41 3.15
N TYR A 492 2.51 -25.40 3.78
CA TYR A 492 3.05 -26.74 3.85
C TYR A 492 3.16 -27.38 2.46
N TYR A 493 2.09 -27.35 1.66
CA TYR A 493 2.11 -27.91 0.30
C TYR A 493 2.95 -27.10 -0.69
N LYS A 494 3.09 -25.78 -0.50
CA LYS A 494 4.09 -24.98 -1.24
C LYS A 494 5.49 -25.54 -1.05
N LYS A 495 5.84 -25.84 0.20
CA LYS A 495 7.17 -26.34 0.56
C LYS A 495 7.40 -27.80 0.15
N THR A 496 6.41 -28.66 0.33
CA THR A 496 6.60 -30.12 0.19
C THR A 496 6.28 -30.67 -1.20
N LEU A 497 5.30 -30.10 -1.89
CA LEU A 497 4.90 -30.52 -3.25
C LEU A 497 5.31 -29.51 -4.33
N GLY A 498 5.76 -28.32 -3.95
CA GLY A 498 5.96 -27.22 -4.90
C GLY A 498 4.64 -26.64 -5.42
N ALA A 499 3.53 -26.87 -4.72
CA ALA A 499 2.22 -26.40 -5.15
C ALA A 499 2.12 -24.87 -5.05
N LEU A 500 1.53 -24.22 -6.05
CA LEU A 500 1.30 -22.79 -6.13
C LEU A 500 -0.12 -22.45 -5.67
N GLN A 501 -0.29 -21.28 -5.06
CA GLN A 501 -1.58 -20.81 -4.56
C GLN A 501 -2.23 -19.84 -5.54
N ILE A 502 -3.52 -19.99 -5.82
CA ILE A 502 -4.26 -19.05 -6.67
C ILE A 502 -4.81 -17.92 -5.79
N GLY A 503 -4.20 -16.74 -5.88
CA GLY A 503 -4.51 -15.58 -5.04
C GLY A 503 -4.41 -15.91 -3.55
N ASN A 504 -5.31 -15.35 -2.73
CA ASN A 504 -5.42 -15.65 -1.30
C ASN A 504 -6.47 -16.74 -1.00
N SER A 505 -6.63 -17.71 -1.89
CA SER A 505 -7.62 -18.79 -1.75
C SER A 505 -7.03 -20.09 -1.20
N GLN A 506 -7.88 -21.05 -0.83
CA GLN A 506 -7.48 -22.43 -0.50
C GLN A 506 -7.22 -23.28 -1.76
N LYS A 507 -7.44 -22.73 -2.96
CA LYS A 507 -7.19 -23.43 -4.23
C LYS A 507 -5.70 -23.41 -4.54
N MET A 508 -5.15 -24.59 -4.71
CA MET A 508 -3.75 -24.81 -5.04
C MET A 508 -3.63 -25.58 -6.35
N TYR A 509 -2.50 -25.43 -7.04
CA TYR A 509 -2.17 -26.22 -8.21
C TYR A 509 -0.69 -26.57 -8.25
N ILE A 510 -0.36 -27.71 -8.84
CA ILE A 510 0.99 -28.09 -9.21
C ILE A 510 1.13 -27.79 -10.69
N ASP A 511 2.09 -26.95 -11.05
CA ASP A 511 2.38 -26.61 -12.44
C ASP A 511 3.25 -27.68 -13.12
N SER A 512 3.46 -27.54 -14.43
CA SER A 512 4.27 -28.49 -15.21
C SER A 512 5.68 -28.70 -14.65
N THR A 513 6.31 -27.66 -14.09
CA THR A 513 7.70 -27.73 -13.60
C THR A 513 7.78 -28.61 -12.36
N TYR A 514 6.89 -28.41 -11.40
CA TYR A 514 6.85 -29.21 -10.18
C TYR A 514 6.25 -30.61 -10.42
N ALA A 515 5.29 -30.71 -11.34
CA ALA A 515 4.75 -31.98 -11.79
C ALA A 515 5.84 -32.86 -12.41
N GLU A 516 6.67 -32.32 -13.30
CA GLU A 516 7.80 -33.05 -13.91
C GLU A 516 8.80 -33.52 -12.85
N ARG A 517 9.11 -32.68 -11.85
CA ARG A 517 9.99 -33.08 -10.74
C ARG A 517 9.41 -34.24 -9.95
N LEU A 518 8.14 -34.17 -9.55
CA LEU A 518 7.47 -35.24 -8.81
C LEU A 518 7.41 -36.53 -9.63
N VAL A 519 7.00 -36.45 -10.89
CA VAL A 519 6.91 -37.61 -11.78
C VAL A 519 8.29 -38.24 -12.02
N ASN A 520 9.34 -37.44 -12.21
CA ASN A 520 10.69 -37.96 -12.39
C ASN A 520 11.24 -38.66 -11.15
N VAL A 521 10.87 -38.23 -9.94
CA VAL A 521 11.29 -38.92 -8.71
C VAL A 521 10.68 -40.31 -8.60
N TYR A 522 9.39 -40.47 -8.92
CA TYR A 522 8.66 -41.73 -8.75
C TYR A 522 8.65 -42.65 -9.98
N TYR A 523 8.74 -42.08 -11.19
CA TYR A 523 8.57 -42.78 -12.47
C TYR A 523 9.70 -42.52 -13.48
N GLY A 524 10.70 -41.68 -13.14
CA GLY A 524 11.83 -41.42 -14.02
C GLY A 524 12.71 -42.65 -14.23
N LYS A 525 13.33 -42.77 -15.42
CA LYS A 525 14.31 -43.82 -15.69
C LYS A 525 15.50 -43.64 -14.76
N ARG A 526 15.71 -44.58 -13.84
CA ARG A 526 16.93 -44.65 -13.02
C ARG A 526 18.09 -44.90 -13.97
N LYS A 527 19.01 -43.94 -14.12
CA LYS A 527 20.33 -44.23 -14.71
C LYS A 527 20.99 -45.23 -13.77
N GLY A 528 21.18 -46.45 -14.26
CA GLY A 528 21.92 -47.50 -13.57
C GLY A 528 23.37 -47.08 -13.32
#